data_AF-A0A0V1M8S8-F1
#
_entry.id   AF-A0A0V1M8S8-F1
#
_cell.length_a   1.000
_cell.length_b   1.000
_cell.length_c   1.000
_cell.angle_alpha   90.00
_cell.angle_beta   90.00
_cell.angle_gamma   90.00
#
_symmetry.space_group_name_H-M   'P 1'
#
loop_
_entity.id
_entity.type
_entity.pdbx_description
1 polymer ?
#
loop_
_entity_poly.entity_id
_entity_poly.type
_entity_poly.pdbx_seq_one_letter_code
_entity_poly.pdbx_strand_id
1 'polypeptide(L)'
;MTEIHSKTEQDITKPEEEVSTSQGAYQMDPSEDKKALDKLWEAVLRSDFTKKQKPDNSKQAGVKSNSSSVDLPKLTVVFDLDSTLIYSSKKKLFPAQQCLASEKYFTAIRPHCITLLKNIRPLCNIMMFSLGTESYVNDVLTLIDPNGEYFE
;
A
#
# COMPACT_ATOMS: atom_id res chain seq x y z
N MET A 1 67.94 0.06 -31.90
CA MET A 1 66.68 -0.72 -31.89
C MET A 1 65.76 -0.04 -30.89
N THR A 2 64.66 0.61 -31.19
CA THR A 2 63.98 0.97 -32.46
C THR A 2 63.05 2.11 -32.06
N GLU A 3 63.13 3.27 -32.72
CA GLU A 3 62.10 4.31 -32.69
C GLU A 3 61.04 3.98 -33.74
N ILE A 4 59.76 4.16 -33.40
CA ILE A 4 58.72 4.52 -34.38
C ILE A 4 57.66 5.40 -33.70
N HIS A 5 57.55 6.63 -34.21
CA HIS A 5 56.43 7.57 -34.01
C HIS A 5 55.26 7.22 -34.95
N SER A 6 54.02 7.51 -34.53
CA SER A 6 52.91 8.14 -35.32
C SER A 6 51.62 8.21 -34.46
N LYS A 7 51.16 9.39 -34.01
CA LYS A 7 50.24 10.37 -34.67
C LYS A 7 48.76 9.95 -34.56
N THR A 8 48.00 10.44 -33.56
CA THR A 8 47.11 11.63 -33.53
C THR A 8 45.92 11.58 -34.48
N GLU A 9 44.69 11.60 -33.92
CA GLU A 9 43.49 12.38 -34.34
C GLU A 9 42.42 12.23 -33.23
N GLN A 10 42.15 13.27 -32.41
CA GLN A 10 41.06 14.27 -32.52
C GLN A 10 39.67 13.63 -32.41
N ASP A 11 39.01 13.68 -31.25
CA ASP A 11 38.16 14.77 -30.73
C ASP A 11 37.10 15.26 -31.74
N ILE A 12 35.86 14.79 -31.57
CA ILE A 12 34.63 15.48 -31.97
C ILE A 12 33.63 15.35 -30.81
N THR A 13 33.64 16.38 -29.98
CA THR A 13 32.50 17.15 -29.44
C THR A 13 31.07 16.56 -29.53
N LYS A 14 30.49 16.34 -28.32
CA LYS A 14 29.09 16.44 -27.80
C LYS A 14 28.00 17.11 -28.68
N PRO A 15 26.67 16.89 -28.48
CA PRO A 15 25.99 16.86 -27.16
C PRO A 15 24.79 15.91 -26.94
N GLU A 16 24.44 15.80 -25.65
CA GLU A 16 23.10 15.60 -25.04
C GLU A 16 22.01 14.86 -25.83
N GLU A 17 21.65 13.68 -25.30
CA GLU A 17 20.25 13.25 -25.32
C GLU A 17 19.83 13.06 -23.85
N GLU A 18 19.38 14.17 -23.25
CA GLU A 18 18.51 14.14 -22.08
C GLU A 18 17.24 13.39 -22.49
N VAL A 19 17.15 12.10 -22.16
CA VAL A 19 15.85 11.43 -22.08
C VAL A 19 15.16 11.94 -20.84
N SER A 20 14.52 13.10 -21.02
CA SER A 20 13.47 13.62 -20.17
C SER A 20 12.32 12.60 -20.16
N THR A 21 12.28 11.73 -19.16
CA THR A 21 11.01 11.18 -18.68
C THR A 21 10.37 12.23 -17.78
N SER A 22 9.87 13.29 -18.43
CA SER A 22 8.84 14.15 -17.85
C SER A 22 7.59 13.31 -17.57
N GLN A 23 7.29 13.14 -16.29
CA GLN A 23 6.00 12.84 -15.64
C GLN A 23 6.38 12.13 -14.33
N GLY A 24 6.83 12.88 -13.32
CA GLY A 24 5.94 13.66 -12.47
C GLY A 24 5.65 12.81 -11.24
N ALA A 25 5.98 13.30 -10.04
CA ALA A 25 5.39 12.78 -8.83
C ALA A 25 3.87 12.68 -9.09
N TYR A 26 3.30 11.48 -8.97
CA TYR A 26 1.88 11.25 -9.15
C TYR A 26 1.11 12.11 -8.13
N GLN A 27 0.88 13.37 -8.47
CA GLN A 27 -0.12 14.24 -7.90
C GLN A 27 -1.42 13.79 -8.53
N MET A 28 -1.90 12.63 -8.09
CA MET A 28 -3.23 12.16 -8.38
C MET A 28 -4.18 13.06 -7.59
N ASP A 29 -5.22 13.57 -8.24
CA ASP A 29 -6.14 14.51 -7.63
C ASP A 29 -6.81 13.83 -6.42
N PRO A 30 -6.78 14.40 -5.19
CA PRO A 30 -7.38 13.80 -4.00
C PRO A 30 -8.87 13.48 -4.16
N SER A 31 -9.54 14.10 -5.14
CA SER A 31 -10.94 13.81 -5.49
C SER A 31 -11.13 12.47 -6.23
N GLU A 32 -10.12 11.97 -6.95
CA GLU A 32 -10.16 10.67 -7.63
C GLU A 32 -10.04 9.52 -6.63
N ASP A 33 -9.17 9.66 -5.63
CA ASP A 33 -9.00 8.67 -4.55
C ASP A 33 -10.30 8.45 -3.77
N LYS A 34 -11.01 9.53 -3.44
CA LYS A 34 -12.32 9.47 -2.77
C LYS A 34 -13.34 8.71 -3.62
N LYS A 35 -13.44 9.03 -4.91
CA LYS A 35 -14.36 8.35 -5.83
C LYS A 35 -14.03 6.85 -5.99
N ALA A 36 -12.75 6.48 -6.00
CA ALA A 36 -12.34 5.08 -6.10
C ALA A 36 -12.73 4.29 -4.84
N LEU A 37 -12.54 4.89 -3.66
CA LEU A 37 -12.94 4.31 -2.38
C LEU A 37 -14.46 4.17 -2.25
N ASP A 38 -15.22 5.19 -2.66
CA ASP A 38 -16.68 5.14 -2.66
C ASP A 38 -17.19 3.99 -3.53
N LYS A 39 -16.59 3.79 -4.72
CA LYS A 39 -16.93 2.68 -5.62
C LYS A 39 -16.59 1.31 -5.03
N LEU A 40 -15.42 1.18 -4.41
CA LEU A 40 -15.01 -0.04 -3.71
C LEU A 40 -15.98 -0.36 -2.57
N TRP A 41 -16.38 0.66 -1.81
CA TRP A 41 -17.32 0.51 -0.71
C TRP A 41 -18.71 0.09 -1.17
N GLU A 42 -19.22 0.71 -2.23
CA GLU A 42 -20.46 0.28 -2.88
C GLU A 42 -20.39 -1.18 -3.36
N ALA A 43 -19.21 -1.66 -3.77
CA ALA A 43 -19.03 -3.07 -4.10
C ALA A 43 -19.06 -3.97 -2.84
N VAL A 44 -18.40 -3.56 -1.75
CA VAL A 44 -18.35 -4.30 -0.48
C VAL A 44 -19.72 -4.35 0.21
N LEU A 45 -20.47 -3.23 0.22
CA LEU A 45 -21.83 -3.18 0.77
C LEU A 45 -22.83 -4.02 -0.03
N ARG A 46 -22.63 -4.09 -1.36
CA ARG A 46 -23.45 -4.95 -2.24
C ARG A 46 -23.12 -6.43 -2.09
N SER A 47 -21.90 -6.79 -1.69
CA SER A 47 -21.54 -8.18 -1.37
C SER A 47 -22.12 -8.59 -0.01
N ASP A 48 -23.41 -8.94 0.02
CA ASP A 48 -24.11 -9.84 0.96
C ASP A 48 -23.94 -9.72 2.51
N PHE A 49 -23.10 -8.85 3.06
CA PHE A 49 -22.97 -8.65 4.52
C PHE A 49 -24.21 -8.03 5.15
N THR A 50 -25.08 -7.42 4.35
CA THR A 50 -26.36 -6.82 4.77
C THR A 50 -27.56 -7.75 4.61
N LYS A 51 -27.38 -9.00 4.11
CA LYS A 51 -28.41 -10.04 4.20
C LYS A 51 -28.54 -10.51 5.66
N LYS A 52 -29.14 -9.65 6.50
CA LYS A 52 -29.90 -10.14 7.65
C LYS A 52 -30.90 -11.14 7.11
N GLN A 53 -30.78 -12.40 7.51
CA GLN A 53 -31.87 -13.37 7.39
C GLN A 53 -33.12 -12.68 7.95
N LYS A 54 -34.11 -12.40 7.10
CA LYS A 54 -35.44 -12.04 7.59
C LYS A 54 -36.04 -13.31 8.20
N PRO A 55 -36.40 -13.34 9.49
CA PRO A 55 -37.42 -14.28 9.91
C PRO A 55 -38.74 -13.77 9.29
N ASP A 56 -39.38 -14.62 8.50
CA ASP A 56 -40.73 -14.39 8.03
C ASP A 56 -41.65 -14.25 9.24
N ASN A 57 -42.09 -13.03 9.54
CA ASN A 57 -43.29 -12.83 10.35
C ASN A 57 -44.05 -11.60 9.87
N SER A 58 -45.21 -11.91 9.32
CA SER A 58 -46.21 -10.98 8.85
C SER A 58 -46.80 -10.14 9.99
N LYS A 59 -47.05 -8.86 9.70
CA LYS A 59 -47.94 -7.92 10.41
C LYS A 59 -47.46 -7.42 11.78
N GLN A 60 -46.86 -6.23 11.82
CA GLN A 60 -47.19 -5.24 12.86
C GLN A 60 -46.84 -3.80 12.45
N ALA A 61 -47.61 -2.88 13.03
CA ALA A 61 -47.86 -1.52 12.61
C ALA A 61 -46.64 -0.58 12.67
N GLY A 62 -46.75 0.53 11.92
CA GLY A 62 -45.74 1.56 11.78
C GLY A 62 -45.30 2.16 13.12
N VAL A 63 -44.14 1.71 13.59
CA VAL A 63 -43.33 2.40 14.58
C VAL A 63 -42.38 3.29 13.81
N LYS A 64 -42.48 4.61 14.00
CA LYS A 64 -41.50 5.59 13.51
C LYS A 64 -40.12 5.14 13.97
N SER A 65 -39.32 4.65 13.03
CA SER A 65 -37.95 4.24 13.30
C SER A 65 -37.14 5.50 13.59
N ASN A 66 -36.95 5.79 14.88
CA ASN A 66 -35.88 6.67 15.29
C ASN A 66 -34.60 6.00 14.80
N SER A 67 -34.03 6.58 13.73
CA SER A 67 -32.72 6.21 13.19
C SER A 67 -31.65 6.56 14.24
N SER A 68 -31.60 5.82 15.34
CA SER A 68 -30.35 5.66 16.06
C SER A 68 -29.51 4.80 15.14
N SER A 69 -28.57 5.42 14.42
CA SER A 69 -27.45 4.71 13.82
C SER A 69 -26.71 4.03 14.96
N VAL A 70 -27.12 2.81 15.30
CA VAL A 70 -26.31 1.93 16.12
C VAL A 70 -25.01 1.80 15.33
N ASP A 71 -23.93 2.39 15.82
CA ASP A 71 -22.61 2.34 15.18
C ASP A 71 -22.34 0.86 14.86
N LEU A 72 -22.43 0.52 13.57
CA LEU A 72 -22.14 -0.83 13.13
C LEU A 72 -20.67 -1.08 13.49
N PRO A 73 -20.34 -2.26 14.06
CA PRO A 73 -18.95 -2.55 14.39
C PRO A 73 -18.12 -2.42 13.11
N LYS A 74 -17.05 -1.63 13.20
CA LYS A 74 -16.11 -1.49 12.08
C LYS A 74 -15.65 -2.88 11.67
N LEU A 75 -15.73 -3.18 10.37
CA LEU A 75 -15.18 -4.42 9.83
C LEU A 75 -13.69 -4.49 10.16
N THR A 76 -13.16 -5.70 10.31
CA THR A 76 -11.72 -5.91 10.48
C THR A 76 -11.14 -6.42 9.18
N VAL A 77 -10.14 -5.71 8.66
CA VAL A 77 -9.34 -6.15 7.51
C VAL A 77 -8.04 -6.74 8.06
N VAL A 78 -7.75 -7.97 7.66
CA VAL A 78 -6.51 -8.67 8.02
C VAL A 78 -5.59 -8.67 6.80
N PHE A 79 -4.42 -8.06 6.94
CA PHE A 79 -3.39 -8.07 5.90
C PHE A 79 -2.32 -9.12 6.18
N ASP A 80 -2.03 -9.91 5.16
CA ASP A 80 -0.73 -10.56 5.05
C ASP A 80 0.37 -9.52 4.74
N LEU A 81 1.62 -9.87 5.02
CA LEU A 81 2.79 -9.00 4.87
C LEU A 81 3.48 -9.21 3.51
N ASP A 82 4.10 -10.37 3.35
CA ASP A 82 4.97 -10.68 2.22
C ASP A 82 4.19 -10.84 0.92
N SER A 83 4.62 -10.17 -0.14
CA SER A 83 3.91 -10.11 -1.44
C SER A 83 2.52 -9.47 -1.39
N THR A 84 2.10 -8.94 -0.23
CA THR A 84 0.82 -8.24 -0.05
C THR A 84 1.05 -6.75 0.20
N LEU A 85 1.69 -6.39 1.31
CA LEU A 85 2.03 -5.01 1.67
C LEU A 85 3.48 -4.65 1.33
N ILE A 86 4.36 -5.64 1.29
CA ILE A 86 5.79 -5.47 1.06
C ILE A 86 6.35 -6.55 0.13
N TYR A 87 7.59 -6.34 -0.29
CA TYR A 87 8.41 -7.36 -0.91
C TYR A 87 9.80 -7.38 -0.27
N SER A 88 10.20 -8.55 0.25
CA SER A 88 11.48 -8.78 0.92
C SER A 88 12.35 -9.80 0.18
N SER A 89 13.65 -9.55 0.10
CA SER A 89 14.63 -10.46 -0.52
C SER A 89 15.98 -10.42 0.18
N LYS A 90 16.74 -11.52 0.15
CA LYS A 90 18.08 -11.59 0.78
C LYS A 90 19.14 -10.73 0.09
N LYS A 91 18.87 -10.31 -1.15
CA LYS A 91 19.75 -9.45 -1.95
C LYS A 91 18.96 -8.21 -2.35
N LYS A 92 19.65 -7.07 -2.46
CA LYS A 92 19.06 -5.86 -3.02
C LYS A 92 18.85 -6.06 -4.53
N LEU A 93 17.60 -6.02 -4.96
CA LEU A 93 17.18 -6.16 -6.35
C LEU A 93 16.88 -4.82 -7.00
N PHE A 94 16.40 -3.84 -6.23
CA PHE A 94 16.09 -2.51 -6.75
C PHE A 94 16.34 -1.38 -5.74
N PRO A 95 16.50 -0.12 -6.19
CA PRO A 95 16.93 0.99 -5.34
C PRO A 95 16.04 1.27 -4.14
N ALA A 96 14.72 1.13 -4.31
CA ALA A 96 13.71 1.43 -3.29
C ALA A 96 13.71 0.47 -2.08
N GLN A 97 14.47 -0.64 -2.13
CA GLN A 97 14.57 -1.54 -0.99
C GLN A 97 15.51 -0.99 0.08
N GLN A 98 15.05 -1.09 1.33
CA GLN A 98 15.78 -0.73 2.54
C GLN A 98 16.23 -2.00 3.26
N CYS A 99 17.42 -1.98 3.86
CA CYS A 99 17.90 -3.11 4.66
C CYS A 99 17.19 -3.10 6.01
N LEU A 100 16.64 -4.23 6.42
CA LEU A 100 16.12 -4.41 7.77
C LEU A 100 17.29 -4.55 8.77
N ALA A 101 17.05 -4.22 10.04
CA ALA A 101 18.08 -4.12 11.08
C ALA A 101 18.37 -5.49 11.72
N SER A 102 17.30 -6.24 11.96
CA SER A 102 17.23 -7.55 12.59
C SER A 102 17.76 -8.67 11.69
N GLU A 103 17.42 -8.60 10.40
CA GLU A 103 17.75 -9.64 9.43
C GLU A 103 18.30 -9.00 8.15
N LYS A 104 19.24 -9.68 7.47
CA LYS A 104 19.85 -9.20 6.20
C LYS A 104 18.89 -9.33 5.01
N TYR A 105 17.65 -8.87 5.17
CA TYR A 105 16.68 -8.73 4.10
C TYR A 105 16.62 -7.28 3.63
N PHE A 106 16.39 -7.14 2.33
CA PHE A 106 16.12 -5.90 1.65
C PHE A 106 14.63 -5.86 1.35
N THR A 107 13.93 -4.90 1.93
CA THR A 107 12.47 -4.81 1.90
C THR A 107 12.03 -3.52 1.22
N ALA A 108 11.07 -3.62 0.32
CA ALA A 108 10.38 -2.47 -0.24
C ALA A 108 8.90 -2.50 0.11
N ILE A 109 8.38 -1.32 0.40
CA ILE A 109 6.94 -1.10 0.59
C ILE A 109 6.26 -1.14 -0.77
N ARG A 110 5.14 -1.85 -0.87
CA ARG A 110 4.33 -1.87 -2.08
C ARG A 110 3.84 -0.44 -2.40
N PRO A 111 3.86 0.00 -3.67
CA PRO A 111 3.34 1.32 -4.03
C PRO A 111 1.94 1.55 -3.48
N HIS A 112 1.70 2.75 -2.94
CA HIS A 112 0.44 3.17 -2.32
C HIS A 112 0.01 2.41 -1.05
N CYS A 113 0.84 1.55 -0.47
CA CYS A 113 0.53 0.84 0.78
C CYS A 113 0.14 1.81 1.91
N ILE A 114 0.96 2.83 2.17
CA ILE A 114 0.70 3.79 3.25
C ILE A 114 -0.60 4.58 2.98
N THR A 115 -0.82 5.01 1.74
CA THR A 115 -2.05 5.71 1.33
C THR A 115 -3.28 4.83 1.53
N LEU A 116 -3.20 3.55 1.16
CA LEU A 116 -4.26 2.58 1.38
C LEU A 116 -4.59 2.46 2.88
N LEU A 117 -3.59 2.20 3.72
CA LEU A 117 -3.76 2.04 5.16
C LEU A 117 -4.40 3.29 5.79
N LYS A 118 -3.89 4.48 5.44
CA LYS A 118 -4.44 5.76 5.89
C LYS A 118 -5.90 5.95 5.51
N ASN A 119 -6.28 5.56 4.30
CA ASN A 119 -7.64 5.76 3.79
C ASN A 119 -8.64 4.79 4.39
N ILE A 120 -8.23 3.55 4.68
CA ILE A 120 -9.13 2.53 5.24
C ILE A 120 -9.19 2.57 6.78
N ARG A 121 -8.17 3.10 7.46
CA ARG A 121 -8.11 3.16 8.94
C ARG A 121 -9.33 3.82 9.60
N PRO A 122 -9.94 4.91 9.08
CA PRO A 122 -11.17 5.45 9.64
C PRO A 122 -12.37 4.51 9.49
N LEU A 123 -12.35 3.64 8.47
CA LEU A 123 -13.46 2.81 8.03
C LEU A 123 -13.46 1.42 8.68
N CYS A 124 -12.27 0.85 8.91
CA CYS A 124 -12.09 -0.49 9.41
C CYS A 124 -11.02 -0.58 10.51
N ASN A 125 -11.12 -1.61 11.34
CA ASN A 125 -9.99 -2.06 12.13
C ASN A 125 -8.99 -2.74 11.19
N ILE A 126 -7.71 -2.48 11.37
CA ILE A 126 -6.65 -3.07 10.56
C ILE A 126 -5.85 -4.00 11.45
N MET A 127 -5.71 -5.24 11.03
CA MET A 127 -4.84 -6.23 11.67
C MET A 127 -3.82 -6.72 10.67
N MET A 128 -2.64 -7.05 11.16
CA MET A 128 -1.59 -7.68 10.40
C MET A 128 -1.42 -9.12 10.89
N PHE A 129 -1.31 -10.06 9.96
CA PHE A 129 -1.06 -11.45 10.26
C PHE A 129 -0.02 -11.98 9.27
N SER A 130 1.12 -12.45 9.78
CA SER A 130 2.23 -12.91 8.95
C SER A 130 2.75 -14.26 9.42
N LEU A 131 3.31 -15.01 8.49
CA LEU A 131 4.08 -16.23 8.77
C LEU A 131 5.54 -15.93 9.17
N GLY A 132 5.96 -14.65 9.09
CA GLY A 132 7.29 -14.22 9.48
C GLY A 132 7.57 -14.32 10.98
N THR A 133 8.85 -14.24 11.34
CA THR A 133 9.25 -14.16 12.76
C THR A 133 8.81 -12.84 13.36
N GLU A 134 8.56 -12.81 14.67
CA GLU A 134 8.18 -11.57 15.38
C GLU A 134 9.19 -10.43 15.15
N SER A 135 10.49 -10.75 15.17
CA SER A 135 11.52 -9.73 14.93
C SER A 135 11.51 -9.18 13.50
N TYR A 136 11.30 -10.04 12.49
CA TYR A 136 11.13 -9.59 11.11
C TYR A 136 9.91 -8.68 10.97
N VAL A 137 8.79 -9.09 11.57
CA VAL A 137 7.54 -8.35 11.53
C VAL A 137 7.69 -6.97 12.18
N ASN A 138 8.34 -6.88 13.33
CA ASN A 138 8.58 -5.61 14.03
C ASN A 138 9.48 -4.65 13.24
N ASP A 139 10.49 -5.19 12.56
CA ASP A 139 11.35 -4.40 11.67
C ASP A 139 10.56 -3.82 10.48
N VAL A 140 9.68 -4.63 9.87
CA VAL A 140 8.83 -4.16 8.78
C VAL A 140 7.78 -3.16 9.28
N LEU A 141 7.22 -3.36 10.48
CA LEU A 141 6.32 -2.38 11.09
C LEU A 141 7.00 -1.04 11.30
N THR A 142 8.26 -1.03 11.74
CA THR A 142 9.04 0.22 11.88
C THR A 142 9.19 0.95 10.54
N LEU A 143 9.15 0.22 9.41
CA LEU A 143 9.22 0.78 8.07
C LEU A 143 7.85 1.30 7.55
N ILE A 144 6.76 0.56 7.79
CA ILE A 144 5.42 0.89 7.27
C ILE A 144 4.68 1.86 8.21
N ASP A 145 4.79 1.62 9.51
CA ASP A 145 4.03 2.28 10.57
C ASP A 145 4.94 2.68 11.76
N PRO A 146 5.90 3.60 11.55
CA PRO A 146 6.85 4.00 12.58
C PRO A 146 6.20 4.65 13.82
N ASN A 147 4.97 5.14 13.69
CA ASN A 147 4.23 5.84 14.74
C ASN A 147 3.11 4.99 15.37
N GLY A 148 2.83 3.79 14.86
CA GLY A 148 1.70 2.96 15.31
C GLY A 148 0.32 3.57 14.99
N GLU A 149 0.17 4.21 13.83
CA GLU A 149 -1.07 4.84 13.37
C GLU A 149 -2.07 3.84 12.76
N TYR A 150 -1.56 2.74 12.20
CA TYR A 150 -2.35 1.81 11.39
C TYR A 150 -2.58 0.47 12.07
N PHE A 151 -1.54 -0.11 12.67
CA PHE A 151 -1.59 -1.43 13.30
C PHE A 151 -1.51 -1.29 14.83
N GLU A 152 -2.51 -1.84 15.52
CA GLU A 152 -2.57 -1.93 16.98
C GLU A 152 -1.89 -3.21 17.50
#